data_AF-A0A4P6BM00-F1
#
_entry.id   AF-A0A4P6BM00-F1
#
_cell.length_a   1.000
_cell.length_b   1.000
_cell.length_c   1.000
_cell.angle_alpha   90.00
_cell.angle_beta   90.00
_cell.angle_gamma   90.00
#
_symmetry.space_group_name_H-M   'P 1'
#
loop_
_entity.id
_entity.type
_entity.pdbx_description
1 polymer ?
#
loop_
_entity_poly.entity_id
_entity_poly.type
_entity_poly.pdbx_seq_one_letter_code
_entity_poly.pdbx_strand_id
1 'polypeptide(L)' 'MGIEHSVILEDCEIKDVQRIEDSLLGKSARVCHAGDNRRALRMFLGDDAELVI' A
#
# COMPACT_ATOMS: atom_id res chain seq x y z
N MET A 1 -11.24 -2.26 -0.29
CA MET A 1 -9.85 -2.41 0.15
C MET A 1 -9.85 -2.98 1.57
N GLY A 2 -9.14 -4.08 1.81
CA GLY A 2 -8.90 -4.60 3.16
C GLY A 2 -7.54 -4.14 3.67
N ILE A 3 -7.47 -3.71 4.93
CA ILE A 3 -6.22 -3.35 5.61
C ILE A 3 -6.18 -4.15 6.91
N GLU A 4 -5.18 -5.01 7.05
CA GLU A 4 -5.03 -5.89 8.20
C GLU A 4 -3.61 -5.77 8.77
N HIS A 5 -3.50 -5.64 10.10
CA HIS A 5 -2.21 -5.55 10.81
C HIS A 5 -1.20 -4.58 10.17
N SER A 6 -1.70 -3.46 9.64
CA SER A 6 -0.88 -2.52 8.87
C SER A 6 -0.94 -1.13 9.48
N VAL A 7 0.18 -0.42 9.41
CA VAL A 7 0.30 0.98 9.80
C VAL A 7 0.36 1.82 8.53
N ILE A 8 -0.54 2.78 8.39
CA ILE A 8 -0.59 3.71 7.27
C ILE A 8 -0.44 5.11 7.86
N LEU A 9 0.65 5.80 7.54
CA LEU A 9 0.89 7.17 8.00
C LEU A 9 0.13 8.19 7.14
N GLU A 10 0.30 9.47 7.48
CA GLU A 10 -0.37 10.60 6.84
C GLU A 10 -0.16 10.65 5.32
N ASP A 11 -1.15 11.18 4.60
CA ASP A 11 -1.05 11.53 3.17
C ASP A 11 -0.69 10.37 2.21
N CYS A 12 -0.95 9.13 2.62
CA CYS A 12 -0.75 7.96 1.74
C CYS A 12 -1.82 7.89 0.63
N GLU A 13 -1.39 7.44 -0.55
CA GLU A 13 -2.29 7.15 -1.68
C GLU A 13 -2.24 5.67 -2.02
N ILE A 14 -3.38 5.00 -2.00
CA ILE A 14 -3.48 3.58 -2.31
C ILE A 14 -4.58 3.38 -3.34
N LYS A 15 -4.19 3.00 -4.56
CA LYS A 15 -5.08 2.87 -5.71
C LYS A 15 -5.04 1.46 -6.28
N ASP A 16 -6.22 0.93 -6.58
CA ASP A 16 -6.42 -0.35 -7.24
C ASP A 16 -5.81 -1.56 -6.50
N VAL A 17 -5.54 -1.40 -5.20
CA VAL A 17 -5.08 -2.47 -4.30
C VAL A 17 -6.28 -3.07 -3.55
N GLN A 18 -6.49 -4.38 -3.70
CA GLN A 18 -7.59 -5.05 -3.00
C GLN A 18 -7.34 -5.25 -1.51
N ARG A 19 -6.13 -5.70 -1.12
CA ARG A 19 -5.80 -6.01 0.27
C ARG A 19 -4.34 -5.70 0.60
N ILE A 20 -4.12 -5.09 1.76
CA ILE A 20 -2.83 -4.87 2.38
C ILE A 20 -2.82 -5.61 3.72
N GLU A 21 -1.75 -6.36 3.99
CA GLU A 21 -1.55 -7.06 5.25
C GLU A 21 -0.10 -6.92 5.74
N ASP A 22 0.09 -6.92 7.07
CA ASP A 22 1.40 -6.90 7.73
C ASP A 22 2.37 -5.84 7.15
N SER A 23 1.86 -4.64 6.86
CA SER A 23 2.58 -3.59 6.12
C SER A 23 2.79 -2.30 6.91
N LEU A 24 3.77 -1.50 6.49
CA LEU A 24 3.97 -0.13 6.95
C LEU A 24 4.11 0.80 5.75
N LEU A 25 3.25 1.82 5.66
CA LEU A 25 3.36 2.90 4.69
C LEU A 25 3.77 4.18 5.42
N GLY A 26 4.97 4.68 5.09
CA GLY A 26 5.48 5.98 5.52
C GLY A 26 4.62 7.15 5.02
N LYS A 27 4.89 8.35 5.52
CA LYS A 27 4.16 9.56 5.15
C LYS A 27 4.27 9.81 3.63
N SER A 28 3.17 10.22 3.00
CA SER A 28 3.11 10.50 1.55
C SER A 28 3.44 9.29 0.65
N ALA A 29 3.44 8.06 1.16
CA ALA A 29 3.73 6.88 0.35
C ALA A 29 2.60 6.60 -0.66
N ARG A 30 2.97 6.17 -1.86
CA ARG A 30 2.03 5.89 -2.96
C ARG A 30 2.13 4.45 -3.43
N VAL A 31 1.01 3.75 -3.47
CA VAL A 31 0.90 2.38 -3.97
C VAL A 31 -0.19 2.30 -5.03
N CYS A 32 0.20 1.94 -6.24
CA CYS A 32 -0.70 1.79 -7.38
C CYS A 32 -0.53 0.41 -8.00
N HIS A 33 -1.63 -0.30 -8.24
CA HIS A 33 -1.62 -1.60 -8.91
C HIS A 33 -2.33 -1.52 -10.27
N ALA A 34 -1.64 -1.89 -11.35
CA ALA A 34 -2.10 -1.72 -12.73
C ALA A 34 -2.76 -2.98 -13.32
N GLY A 35 -3.44 -3.82 -12.52
CA GLY A 35 -4.04 -5.05 -13.04
C GLY A 35 -4.97 -5.83 -12.11
N ASP A 36 -5.51 -6.94 -12.63
CA ASP A 36 -6.60 -7.73 -12.03
C ASP A 36 -6.16 -8.81 -11.03
N ASN A 37 -4.88 -8.84 -10.65
CA ASN A 37 -4.39 -9.90 -9.76
C ASN A 37 -4.75 -9.63 -8.29
N ARG A 38 -5.73 -10.37 -7.79
CA ARG A 38 -6.27 -10.30 -6.42
C ARG A 38 -5.31 -10.88 -5.37
N ARG A 39 -4.12 -10.30 -5.19
CA ARG A 39 -3.19 -10.70 -4.14
C ARG A 39 -3.19 -9.69 -3.00
N ALA A 40 -3.01 -10.18 -1.78
CA ALA A 40 -2.69 -9.32 -0.65
C ALA A 40 -1.24 -8.83 -0.80
N LEU A 41 -1.02 -7.53 -0.58
CA LEU A 41 0.31 -6.93 -0.59
C LEU A 41 0.87 -6.85 0.83
N ARG A 42 2.14 -7.23 0.96
CA ARG A 42 2.97 -7.02 2.16
C ARG A 42 4.17 -6.17 1.79
N MET A 43 4.30 -5.00 2.39
CA MET A 43 5.33 -4.02 2.05
C MET A 43 5.67 -3.10 3.22
N PHE A 44 6.93 -2.64 3.25
CA PHE A 44 7.42 -1.62 4.15
C PHE A 44 7.97 -0.49 3.28
N LEU A 45 7.21 0.60 3.16
CA LEU A 45 7.57 1.77 2.37
C LEU A 45 7.92 2.91 3.32
N GLY A 46 9.04 3.58 3.06
CA GLY A 46 9.42 4.81 3.75
C GLY A 46 8.61 6.01 3.28
N ASP A 47 8.92 7.18 3.84
CA ASP A 47 8.28 8.43 3.46
C ASP A 47 8.55 8.76 1.98
N ASP A 48 7.54 9.35 1.31
CA ASP A 48 7.55 9.73 -0.11
C ASP A 48 7.84 8.59 -1.11
N ALA A 49 7.86 7.33 -0.65
CA ALA A 49 8.13 6.18 -1.48
C ALA A 49 6.97 5.86 -2.43
N GLU A 50 7.29 5.46 -3.66
CA GLU A 50 6.31 5.05 -4.67
C GLU A 50 6.54 3.60 -5.10
N LEU A 51 5.45 2.83 -5.12
CA LEU A 51 5.41 1.46 -5.61
C LEU A 51 4.34 1.34 -6.70
N VAL A 52 4.77 1.00 -7.91
CA VAL A 52 3.91 0.75 -9.07
C VAL A 52 4.11 -0.71 -9.50
N ILE A 53 3.03 -1.49 -9.51
CA ILE A 53 3.06 -2.94 -9.78
C ILE A 53 2.04 -3.29 -10.86
#